data_AF-A0A1A0KC78-F1
#
_entry.id   AF-A0A1A0KC78-F1
#
_cell.length_a   1.000
_cell.length_b   1.000
_cell.length_c   1.000
_cell.angle_alpha   90.00
_cell.angle_beta   90.00
_cell.angle_gamma   90.00
#
_symmetry.space_group_name_H-M   'P 1'
#
loop_
_entity.id
_entity.type
_entity.pdbx_description
1 polymer ?
#
loop_
_entity_poly.entity_id
_entity_poly.type
_entity_poly.pdbx_seq_one_letter_code
_entity_poly.pdbx_strand_id
1 'polypeptide(L)' 'MANVDAWVDRDGCPVPPAKSSDAFGTTAGYGPCRSGTSVQYRVENGQLHQWPSGAAGEDLRDRLWNFMSATTLP' A
#
# COMPACT_ATOMS: atom_id res chain seq x y z
N MET A 1 -6.94 10.44 3.60
CA MET A 1 -7.40 9.05 3.83
C MET A 1 -8.66 8.69 3.05
N ALA A 2 -9.50 9.65 2.65
CA ALA A 2 -10.71 9.38 1.84
C ALA A 2 -10.49 8.50 0.58
N ASN A 3 -9.33 8.58 -0.08
CA ASN A 3 -9.09 7.78 -1.28
C ASN A 3 -8.93 6.29 -0.98
N VAL A 4 -8.29 5.88 0.12
CA VAL A 4 -8.12 4.44 0.43
C VAL A 4 -9.45 3.82 0.83
N ASP A 5 -10.26 4.53 1.61
CA ASP A 5 -11.56 4.04 2.09
C ASP A 5 -12.50 3.71 0.92
N ALA A 6 -12.49 4.51 -0.16
CA ALA A 6 -13.27 4.24 -1.36
C ALA A 6 -12.91 2.89 -2.04
N TRP A 7 -11.63 2.53 -2.10
CA TRP A 7 -11.20 1.23 -2.66
C TRP A 7 -11.53 0.07 -1.72
N VAL A 8 -11.31 0.27 -0.42
CA VAL A 8 -11.63 -0.70 0.65
C VAL A 8 -13.12 -1.04 0.63
N ASP A 9 -13.99 -0.04 0.55
CA ASP A 9 -15.45 -0.22 0.51
C ASP A 9 -15.90 -0.89 -0.79
N ARG A 10 -15.37 -0.44 -1.93
CA ARG A 10 -15.66 -1.01 -3.25
C ARG A 10 -15.38 -2.51 -3.27
N ASP A 11 -14.22 -2.92 -2.78
CA ASP A 11 -13.77 -4.32 -2.81
C ASP A 11 -14.20 -5.11 -1.56
N GLY A 12 -14.87 -4.47 -0.59
CA GLY A 12 -15.33 -5.11 0.65
C GLY A 12 -14.19 -5.72 1.45
N CYS A 13 -13.08 -5.00 1.58
CA CYS A 13 -11.90 -5.49 2.27
C CYS A 13 -12.12 -5.60 3.79
N PRO A 14 -11.43 -6.53 4.49
CA PRO A 14 -11.46 -6.60 5.95
C PRO A 14 -10.94 -5.32 6.61
N VAL A 15 -11.63 -4.91 7.67
CA VAL A 15 -11.22 -3.82 8.56
C VAL A 15 -11.19 -4.35 10.01
N PRO A 16 -10.19 -3.99 10.84
CA PRO A 16 -9.07 -3.08 10.55
C PRO A 16 -7.98 -3.71 9.66
N PRO A 17 -7.17 -2.90 8.96
CA PRO A 17 -6.06 -3.41 8.16
C PRO A 17 -4.93 -3.98 9.02
N ALA A 18 -4.15 -4.91 8.47
CA ALA A 18 -2.86 -5.28 9.02
C ALA A 18 -1.89 -4.11 8.87
N LYS A 19 -1.17 -3.75 9.94
CA LYS A 19 -0.23 -2.61 9.94
C LYS A 19 1.19 -3.07 10.21
N SER A 20 2.14 -2.48 9.48
CA SER A 20 3.57 -2.62 9.73
C SER A 20 4.26 -1.27 9.57
N SER A 21 5.40 -1.08 10.24
CA SER A 21 6.21 0.12 10.11
C SER A 21 7.68 -0.26 10.01
N ASP A 22 8.44 0.57 9.31
CA ASP A 22 9.88 0.45 9.14
C ASP A 22 10.51 1.85 9.12
N ALA A 23 11.80 1.93 8.80
CA ALA A 23 12.53 3.21 8.76
C ALA A 23 11.94 4.20 7.73
N PHE A 24 11.32 3.70 6.66
CA PHE A 24 10.86 4.52 5.53
C PHE A 24 9.38 4.91 5.65
N GLY A 25 8.55 4.16 6.38
CA GLY A 25 7.14 4.50 6.50
C GLY A 25 6.27 3.48 7.25
N THR A 26 4.98 3.76 7.30
CA THR A 26 3.94 2.87 7.86
C THR A 26 3.01 2.39 6.77
N THR A 27 2.86 1.07 6.62
CA THR A 27 1.96 0.43 5.66
C THR A 27 0.72 -0.12 6.38
N ALA A 28 -0.45 0.10 5.77
CA ALA A 28 -1.71 -0.57 6.06
C ALA A 28 -2.07 -1.48 4.88
N GLY A 29 -2.18 -2.79 5.12
CA GLY A 29 -2.59 -3.79 4.15
C GLY A 29 -4.02 -4.25 4.40
N TYR A 30 -4.84 -4.19 3.36
CA TYR A 30 -6.23 -4.65 3.34
C TYR A 30 -6.33 -5.85 2.40
N GLY A 31 -6.72 -7.00 2.94
CA GLY A 31 -6.88 -8.20 2.14
C GLY A 31 -6.88 -9.48 2.98
N PRO A 32 -7.30 -10.61 2.40
CA PRO A 32 -7.87 -10.71 1.04
C PRO A 32 -9.24 -10.01 0.94
N CYS A 33 -9.49 -9.29 -0.16
CA CYS A 33 -10.76 -8.61 -0.44
C CYS A 33 -11.61 -9.43 -1.44
N ARG A 34 -12.75 -8.90 -1.91
CA ARG A 34 -13.56 -9.56 -2.94
C ARG A 34 -12.73 -9.79 -4.22
N SER A 35 -13.06 -10.88 -4.90
CA SER A 35 -12.40 -11.31 -6.15
C SER A 35 -10.87 -11.45 -6.04
N GLY A 36 -10.35 -11.74 -4.84
CA GLY A 36 -8.92 -11.93 -4.61
C GLY A 36 -8.09 -10.65 -4.66
N THR A 37 -8.73 -9.47 -4.72
CA THR A 37 -8.02 -8.19 -4.71
C THR A 37 -7.38 -7.89 -3.36
N SER A 38 -6.44 -6.95 -3.34
CA SER A 38 -5.81 -6.42 -2.12
C SER A 38 -5.55 -4.93 -2.31
N VAL A 39 -5.56 -4.17 -1.21
CA VAL A 39 -5.25 -2.74 -1.20
C VAL A 39 -4.10 -2.50 -0.23
N GLN A 40 -3.09 -1.73 -0.62
CA GLN A 40 -2.05 -1.24 0.28
C GLN A 40 -2.05 0.29 0.29
N TYR A 41 -1.99 0.86 1.48
CA TYR A 41 -1.80 2.28 1.71
C TYR A 41 -0.56 2.48 2.58
N ARG A 42 0.29 3.43 2.20
CA ARG A 42 1.51 3.74 2.95
C ARG A 42 1.67 5.23 3.14
N VAL A 43 2.19 5.60 4.31
CA VAL A 43 2.63 6.95 4.62
C VAL A 43 4.16 6.92 4.74
N GLU A 44 4.85 7.67 3.86
CA GLU A 44 6.31 7.76 3.86
C GLU A 44 6.80 8.78 4.90
N ASN A 45 7.82 8.41 5.66
CA ASN A 45 8.41 9.22 6.71
C ASN A 45 9.26 10.36 6.13
N GLY A 46 8.98 11.59 6.56
CA GLY A 46 9.82 12.77 6.25
C GLY A 46 9.85 13.16 4.77
N GLN A 47 8.93 12.65 3.94
CA GLN A 47 8.86 12.97 2.52
C GLN A 47 7.90 14.13 2.24
N LEU A 48 8.24 14.96 1.25
CA LEU A 48 7.33 15.95 0.68
C LEU A 48 6.48 15.33 -0.44
N HIS A 49 5.56 16.11 -1.01
CA HIS A 49 4.75 15.68 -2.16
C HIS A 49 5.56 15.71 -3.48
N GLN A 50 6.57 14.86 -3.52
CA GLN A 50 7.45 14.60 -4.66
C GLN A 50 7.84 13.13 -4.59
N TRP A 51 8.30 12.57 -5.70
CA TRP A 51 8.88 11.23 -5.63
C TRP A 51 10.10 11.24 -4.70
N PRO A 52 10.20 10.35 -3.70
CA PRO A 52 11.35 10.32 -2.80
C PRO A 52 12.66 10.03 -3.54
N SER A 53 13.76 10.62 -3.11
CA SER A 53 15.09 10.36 -3.65
C SER A 53 15.90 9.42 -2.76
N GLY A 54 16.98 8.85 -3.32
CA GLY A 54 17.86 7.92 -2.61
C GLY A 54 17.14 6.66 -2.10
N ALA A 55 17.56 6.16 -0.94
CA ALA A 55 17.08 4.90 -0.38
C ALA A 55 15.56 4.86 -0.16
N ALA A 56 14.92 5.99 0.18
CA ALA A 56 13.46 6.05 0.32
C ALA A 56 12.74 5.88 -1.02
N GLY A 57 13.30 6.41 -2.11
CA GLY A 57 12.78 6.24 -3.46
C GLY A 57 12.93 4.80 -3.97
N GLU A 58 14.05 4.17 -3.64
CA GLU A 58 14.31 2.76 -3.94
C GLU A 58 13.36 1.83 -3.17
N ASP A 59 13.15 2.05 -1.86
CA ASP A 59 12.18 1.30 -1.04
C ASP A 59 10.76 1.42 -1.59
N LEU A 60 10.29 2.64 -1.89
CA LEU A 60 8.96 2.85 -2.46
C LEU A 60 8.80 2.14 -3.82
N ARG A 61 9.80 2.27 -4.71
CA ARG A 61 9.78 1.61 -6.02
C ARG A 61 9.66 0.09 -5.86
N ASP A 62 10.51 -0.50 -5.04
CA ASP A 62 10.59 -1.96 -4.90
C ASP A 62 9.33 -2.51 -4.23
N ARG A 63 8.74 -1.79 -3.27
CA ARG A 63 7.43 -2.16 -2.68
C ARG A 63 6.30 -2.16 -3.70
N LEU A 64 6.20 -1.10 -4.50
CA LEU A 64 5.18 -1.02 -5.55
C LEU A 64 5.36 -2.16 -6.56
N TRP A 65 6.60 -2.40 -6.98
CA TRP A 65 6.90 -3.48 -7.92
C TRP A 65 6.58 -4.86 -7.36
N ASN A 66 6.94 -5.12 -6.10
CA ASN A 66 6.66 -6.38 -5.43
C ASN A 66 5.16 -6.60 -5.24
N PHE A 67 4.40 -5.56 -4.88
CA PHE A 67 2.94 -5.64 -4.76
C PHE A 67 2.27 -5.98 -6.10
N MET A 68 2.65 -5.29 -7.17
CA MET A 68 2.11 -5.54 -8.51
C MET A 68 2.52 -6.93 -9.02
N SER A 69 3.78 -7.33 -8.82
CA SER A 69 4.30 -8.61 -9.30
C SER A 69 3.75 -9.82 -8.54
N ALA A 70 3.33 -9.64 -7.29
CA ALA A 70 2.66 -10.68 -6.51
C ALA A 70 1.19 -10.90 -6.93
N THR A 71 0.63 -9.98 -7.72
CA THR A 71 -0.77 -10.03 -8.15
C THR A 71 -0.86 -10.60 -9.56
N THR A 72 -1.37 -11.82 -9.69
CA THR A 72 -1.70 -12.38 -11.01
C THR A 72 -3.01 -11.76 -11.50
N LEU A 73 -2.97 -11.08 -12.65
CA LEU A 73 -4.21 -10.64 -13.30
C LEU A 73 -5.00 -11.88 -13.76
N PRO A 74 -6.34 -11.89 -13.60
CA PRO A 74 -7.20 -12.99 -14.05
C PRO A 74 -7.04 -13.36 -15.52
#